data_AF-A0A9P6F7S7-F1
#
_entry.id   AF-A0A9P6F7S7-F1
#
_cell.length_a   1.000
_cell.length_b   1.000
_cell.length_c   1.000
_cell.angle_alpha   90.00
_cell.angle_beta   90.00
_cell.angle_gamma   90.00
#
_symmetry.space_group_name_H-M   'P 1'
#
loop_
_entity.id
_entity.type
_entity.pdbx_description
1 polymer ?
#
loop_
_entity_poly.entity_id
_entity_poly.type
_entity_poly.pdbx_seq_one_letter_code
_entity_poly.pdbx_strand_id
1 'polypeptide(L)'
;MAKFRSLLLVTLLASLSTAIAESWKVQNINLIIAAPGGNKKAEHKLEYPYAVQDLTADSTDVFKFSFKIDNKEKPHQAMVVFQSQDEFQDEIMVAASVKSSGKGRFDLNFNKADAKFKYGTRKYAMTFLVGGPKIEEPYKYTLGNIEVKGPSNPATRPARLHYQAQPEIHHQFRPDQKLINTAISGLFTFLVLTPFAVLFLFWSKLDIKFEPLQAMTSKPFDLINAVIFFGSIAGIEFVFYSYWTHVTLFPVLQALGGLSVVAFISGRYVLSAVQIRRLQRTAGSAKKEL
;
A
#
# COMPACT_ATOMS: atom_id res chain seq x y z
N MET A 1 70.04 -28.32 59.87
CA MET A 1 68.96 -28.62 58.89
C MET A 1 68.99 -27.50 57.87
N ALA A 2 69.81 -27.63 56.81
CA ALA A 2 69.43 -28.05 55.45
C ALA A 2 68.52 -27.03 54.73
N LYS A 3 68.76 -26.53 53.50
CA LYS A 3 69.84 -26.63 52.51
C LYS A 3 69.58 -25.53 51.43
N PHE A 4 70.65 -25.16 50.74
CA PHE A 4 70.84 -24.18 49.67
C PHE A 4 70.45 -24.74 48.26
N ARG A 5 70.40 -23.87 47.21
CA ARG A 5 70.45 -24.10 45.72
C ARG A 5 69.07 -24.10 45.00
N SER A 6 68.82 -23.59 43.78
CA SER A 6 69.57 -23.26 42.54
C SER A 6 68.62 -22.43 41.63
N LEU A 7 68.92 -21.25 41.03
CA LEU A 7 69.72 -20.93 39.82
C LEU A 7 69.12 -21.40 38.47
N LEU A 8 68.64 -20.45 37.64
CA LEU A 8 68.51 -20.40 36.15
C LEU A 8 67.59 -19.20 35.80
N LEU A 9 68.00 -18.03 35.28
CA LEU A 9 68.86 -17.68 34.15
C LEU A 9 68.32 -18.18 32.79
N VAL A 10 67.29 -17.52 32.27
CA VAL A 10 66.98 -17.47 30.83
C VAL A 10 66.56 -16.03 30.47
N THR A 11 67.57 -15.18 30.32
CA THR A 11 67.50 -13.98 29.50
C THR A 11 67.52 -14.42 28.03
N LEU A 12 66.36 -14.69 27.44
CA LEU A 12 66.24 -14.89 25.99
C LEU A 12 66.01 -13.53 25.33
N LEU A 13 67.13 -12.88 25.00
CA LEU A 13 67.40 -12.18 23.74
C LEU A 13 66.16 -11.85 22.88
N ALA A 14 65.37 -10.86 23.28
CA ALA A 14 64.52 -10.12 22.33
C ALA A 14 65.46 -9.23 21.52
N SER A 15 66.04 -9.81 20.48
CA SER A 15 66.66 -9.05 19.41
C SER A 15 65.62 -8.07 18.88
N LEU A 16 65.82 -6.79 19.21
CA LEU A 16 65.16 -5.68 18.56
C LEU A 16 65.65 -5.71 17.11
N SER A 17 65.00 -6.53 16.27
CA SER A 17 64.96 -6.26 14.85
C SER A 17 64.23 -4.93 14.75
N THR A 18 65.01 -3.85 14.65
CA THR A 18 64.52 -2.63 14.03
C THR A 18 64.26 -3.00 12.58
N ALA A 19 63.10 -3.60 12.34
CA ALA A 19 62.53 -3.66 11.01
C ALA A 19 62.41 -2.19 10.62
N ILE A 20 63.35 -1.72 9.80
CA ILE A 20 63.14 -0.52 9.02
C ILE A 20 61.86 -0.84 8.26
N ALA A 21 60.76 -0.23 8.65
CA ALA A 21 59.50 -0.37 7.94
C ALA A 21 59.77 0.10 6.51
N GLU A 22 60.06 -0.84 5.62
CA GLU A 22 60.25 -0.53 4.21
C GLU A 22 58.89 -0.08 3.69
N SER A 23 58.79 1.17 3.28
CA SER A 23 57.60 1.68 2.59
C SER A 23 57.69 1.40 1.09
N TRP A 24 56.54 1.26 0.44
CA TRP A 24 56.50 1.12 -1.02
C TRP A 24 56.89 2.44 -1.69
N LYS A 25 57.91 2.37 -2.55
CA LYS A 25 58.34 3.48 -3.40
C LYS A 25 57.66 3.36 -4.76
N VAL A 26 56.61 4.15 -4.96
CA VAL A 26 55.88 4.22 -6.24
C VAL A 26 56.32 5.47 -7.00
N GLN A 27 56.63 5.29 -8.28
CA GLN A 27 57.05 6.35 -9.20
C GLN A 27 56.30 6.22 -10.53
N ASN A 28 56.33 7.28 -11.33
CA ASN A 28 55.77 7.31 -12.69
C ASN A 28 54.28 6.93 -12.73
N ILE A 29 53.48 7.50 -11.82
CA ILE A 29 52.04 7.33 -11.85
C ILE A 29 51.50 8.15 -13.01
N ASN A 30 50.82 7.49 -13.95
CA ASN A 30 50.24 8.15 -15.10
C ASN A 30 48.78 7.70 -15.28
N LEU A 31 47.91 8.69 -15.47
CA LEU A 31 46.48 8.57 -15.69
C LEU A 31 46.16 9.06 -17.09
N ILE A 32 45.56 8.21 -17.92
CA ILE A 32 45.15 8.59 -19.27
C ILE A 32 43.69 8.23 -19.46
N ILE A 33 42.89 9.17 -19.96
CA ILE A 33 41.56 8.89 -20.50
C ILE A 33 41.68 8.91 -22.02
N ALA A 34 41.31 7.79 -22.64
CA ALA A 34 41.32 7.64 -24.09
C ALA A 34 39.90 7.36 -24.62
N ALA A 35 39.56 7.97 -25.75
CA ALA A 35 38.36 7.64 -26.50
C ALA A 35 38.43 6.20 -27.06
N PRO A 36 37.29 5.59 -27.47
CA PRO A 36 37.24 4.24 -28.05
C PRO A 36 38.19 4.01 -29.25
N GLY A 37 38.59 5.07 -29.96
CA GLY A 37 39.54 5.04 -31.08
C GLY A 37 41.01 5.29 -30.69
N GLY A 38 41.34 5.35 -29.40
CA GLY A 38 42.72 5.53 -28.91
C GLY A 38 43.20 6.97 -28.76
N ASN A 39 42.42 7.96 -29.23
CA ASN A 39 42.71 9.38 -29.02
C ASN A 39 42.71 9.73 -27.53
N LYS A 40 43.80 10.33 -27.03
CA LYS A 40 43.91 10.77 -25.64
C LYS A 40 43.06 12.03 -25.43
N LYS A 41 42.11 11.97 -24.49
CA LYS A 41 41.31 13.12 -24.05
C LYS A 41 42.00 13.88 -22.92
N ALA A 42 42.61 13.14 -21.99
CA ALA A 42 43.34 13.71 -20.86
C ALA A 42 44.53 12.80 -20.49
N GLU A 43 45.66 13.39 -20.12
CA GLU A 43 46.84 12.70 -19.59
C GLU A 43 47.39 13.49 -18.40
N HIS A 44 47.52 12.83 -17.26
CA HIS A 44 48.03 13.42 -16.03
C HIS A 44 49.11 12.52 -15.44
N LYS A 45 50.33 13.05 -15.38
CA LYS A 45 51.42 12.44 -14.61
C LYS A 45 51.33 12.95 -13.19
N LEU A 46 51.33 12.04 -12.24
CA LEU A 46 51.18 12.33 -10.84
C LEU A 46 52.37 11.90 -10.02
N GLU A 47 52.64 12.70 -9.00
CA GLU A 47 53.58 12.41 -7.94
C GLU A 47 52.87 12.62 -6.60
N TYR A 48 53.14 11.73 -5.65
CA TYR A 48 52.58 11.82 -4.31
C TYR A 48 53.08 13.11 -3.62
N PRO A 49 52.22 13.90 -2.95
CA PRO A 49 50.81 13.64 -2.61
C PRO A 49 49.78 14.42 -3.49
N TYR A 50 50.15 14.89 -4.68
CA TYR A 50 49.26 15.75 -5.48
C TYR A 50 48.11 14.98 -6.11
N ALA A 51 46.88 15.51 -6.07
CA ALA A 51 45.70 14.85 -6.65
C ALA A 51 45.21 15.59 -7.92
N VAL A 52 44.65 14.86 -8.88
CA VAL A 52 43.97 15.45 -10.05
C VAL A 52 42.63 16.06 -9.62
N GLN A 53 42.35 17.25 -10.14
CA GLN A 53 41.06 17.91 -10.02
C GLN A 53 40.31 17.83 -11.36
N ASP A 54 38.98 17.70 -11.28
CA ASP A 54 38.06 17.83 -12.42
C ASP A 54 38.34 16.92 -13.63
N LEU A 55 38.51 15.62 -13.38
CA LEU A 55 38.63 14.64 -14.44
C LEU A 55 37.24 14.19 -14.90
N THR A 56 36.94 14.23 -16.21
CA THR A 56 35.67 13.76 -16.77
C THR A 56 35.90 12.65 -17.79
N ALA A 57 35.13 11.57 -17.68
CA ALA A 57 35.11 10.46 -18.63
C ALA A 57 33.68 10.17 -19.10
N ASP A 58 33.54 9.69 -20.32
CA ASP A 58 32.30 9.11 -20.81
C ASP A 58 32.27 7.59 -20.57
N SER A 59 31.08 6.98 -20.56
CA SER A 59 30.88 5.55 -20.36
C SER A 59 31.69 4.69 -21.35
N THR A 60 31.90 5.18 -22.57
CA THR A 60 32.63 4.47 -23.62
C THR A 60 34.14 4.64 -23.56
N ASP A 61 34.63 5.62 -22.79
CA ASP A 61 36.05 5.92 -22.66
C ASP A 61 36.81 4.81 -21.91
N VAL A 62 38.10 4.71 -22.20
CA VAL A 62 39.03 3.78 -21.56
C VAL A 62 39.96 4.57 -20.65
N PHE A 63 39.87 4.30 -19.36
CA PHE A 63 40.78 4.79 -18.34
C PHE A 63 42.00 3.87 -18.24
N LYS A 64 43.18 4.42 -18.49
CA LYS A 64 44.45 3.71 -18.48
C LYS A 64 45.28 4.23 -17.32
N PHE A 65 45.65 3.34 -16.42
CA PHE A 65 46.48 3.66 -15.27
C PHE A 65 47.77 2.86 -15.33
N SER A 66 48.90 3.54 -15.18
CA SER A 66 50.21 2.91 -15.12
C SER A 66 51.06 3.48 -14.01
N PHE A 67 51.89 2.64 -13.41
CA PHE A 67 52.81 3.00 -12.34
C PHE A 67 54.05 2.11 -12.39
N LYS A 68 55.10 2.52 -11.67
CA LYS A 68 56.31 1.72 -11.44
C LYS A 68 56.59 1.65 -9.95
N ILE A 69 56.81 0.44 -9.44
CA ILE A 69 57.27 0.21 -8.08
C ILE A 69 58.78 0.01 -8.12
N ASP A 70 59.49 0.75 -7.27
CA ASP A 70 60.94 0.72 -7.11
C ASP A 70 61.33 0.01 -5.80
N ASN A 71 60.78 -1.18 -5.60
CA ASN A 71 61.08 -2.09 -4.50
C ASN A 71 61.62 -3.41 -5.08
N LYS A 72 62.43 -4.13 -4.30
CA LYS A 72 62.94 -5.46 -4.67
C LYS A 72 61.83 -6.51 -4.73
N GLU A 73 60.73 -6.26 -4.03
CA GLU A 73 59.64 -7.21 -3.87
C GLU A 73 58.43 -6.83 -4.72
N LYS A 74 57.73 -7.86 -5.20
CA LYS A 74 56.49 -7.69 -5.96
C LYS A 74 55.32 -7.50 -4.97
N PRO A 75 54.45 -6.50 -5.17
CA PRO A 75 53.25 -6.37 -4.36
C PRO A 75 52.33 -7.57 -4.57
N HIS A 76 51.70 -8.00 -3.49
CA HIS A 76 50.63 -9.00 -3.54
C HIS A 76 49.34 -8.39 -4.08
N GLN A 77 49.07 -7.13 -3.71
CA GLN A 77 47.89 -6.38 -4.09
C GLN A 77 48.32 -5.03 -4.66
N ALA A 78 47.83 -4.72 -5.86
CA ALA A 78 47.91 -3.39 -6.44
C ALA A 78 46.58 -3.12 -7.14
N MET A 79 45.82 -2.14 -6.66
CA MET A 79 44.50 -1.84 -7.19
C MET A 79 44.15 -0.37 -7.07
N VAL A 80 43.25 0.08 -7.93
CA VAL A 80 42.58 1.38 -7.77
C VAL A 80 41.14 1.12 -7.34
N VAL A 81 40.76 1.75 -6.23
CA VAL A 81 39.40 1.75 -5.71
C VAL A 81 38.70 3.02 -6.19
N PHE A 82 37.58 2.84 -6.86
CA PHE A 82 36.65 3.90 -7.24
C PHE A 82 35.50 3.87 -6.25
N GLN A 83 35.35 4.91 -5.44
CA GLN A 83 34.27 5.04 -4.46
C GLN A 83 33.31 6.13 -4.91
N SER A 84 32.03 5.81 -5.13
CA SER A 84 31.05 6.82 -5.51
C SER A 84 30.82 7.82 -4.38
N GLN A 85 30.75 9.12 -4.70
CA GLN A 85 30.50 10.16 -3.70
C GLN A 85 29.00 10.40 -3.40
N ASP A 86 28.13 9.55 -3.93
CA ASP A 86 26.70 9.61 -3.62
C ASP A 86 26.44 9.01 -2.23
N GLU A 87 25.21 9.19 -1.72
CA GLU A 87 24.70 8.55 -0.48
C GLU A 87 25.00 7.05 -0.45
N PHE A 88 25.14 6.44 -1.62
CA PHE A 88 25.31 5.02 -1.74
C PHE A 88 26.74 4.48 -1.57
N GLN A 89 27.78 5.30 -1.73
CA GLN A 89 29.17 4.88 -1.51
C GLN A 89 29.54 3.53 -2.15
N ASP A 90 29.12 3.29 -3.39
CA ASP A 90 29.46 2.08 -4.14
C ASP A 90 30.98 2.03 -4.37
N GLU A 91 31.61 0.94 -3.93
CA GLU A 91 33.03 0.68 -4.16
C GLU A 91 33.22 -0.29 -5.32
N ILE A 92 34.14 0.06 -6.22
CA ILE A 92 34.57 -0.74 -7.37
C ILE A 92 36.09 -0.82 -7.31
N MET A 93 36.61 -2.04 -7.23
CA MET A 93 38.05 -2.30 -7.09
C MET A 93 38.59 -2.86 -8.40
N VAL A 94 39.59 -2.20 -8.98
CA VAL A 94 40.21 -2.63 -10.23
C VAL A 94 41.65 -3.02 -9.96
N ALA A 95 41.95 -4.31 -10.10
CA ALA A 95 43.29 -4.83 -9.89
C ALA A 95 44.22 -4.50 -11.07
N ALA A 96 45.45 -4.10 -10.75
CA ALA A 96 46.50 -3.86 -11.72
C ALA A 96 47.41 -5.08 -11.90
N SER A 97 47.76 -5.40 -13.14
CA SER A 97 48.76 -6.44 -13.40
C SER A 97 50.16 -5.87 -13.25
N VAL A 98 50.94 -6.41 -12.31
CA VAL A 98 52.33 -5.99 -12.03
C VAL A 98 53.31 -7.01 -12.61
N LYS A 99 54.21 -6.55 -13.48
CA LYS A 99 55.28 -7.38 -14.06
C LYS A 99 56.43 -7.57 -13.08
N SER A 100 57.32 -8.53 -13.36
CA SER A 100 58.56 -8.74 -12.60
C SER A 100 59.47 -7.50 -12.57
N SER A 101 59.32 -6.59 -13.54
CA SER A 101 60.06 -5.31 -13.61
C SER A 101 59.50 -4.19 -12.72
N GLY A 102 58.52 -4.49 -11.85
CA GLY A 102 57.86 -3.51 -10.98
C GLY A 102 56.88 -2.58 -11.71
N LYS A 103 56.78 -2.65 -13.04
CA LYS A 103 55.81 -1.88 -13.83
C LYS A 103 54.43 -2.51 -13.75
N GLY A 104 53.45 -1.72 -13.32
CA GLY A 104 52.04 -2.09 -13.26
C GLY A 104 51.19 -1.28 -14.21
N ARG A 105 50.16 -1.93 -14.78
CA ARG A 105 49.17 -1.25 -15.63
C ARG A 105 47.81 -1.94 -15.59
N PHE A 106 46.75 -1.18 -15.74
CA PHE A 106 45.45 -1.68 -16.18
C PHE A 106 44.75 -0.69 -17.12
N ASP A 107 43.89 -1.24 -17.97
CA ASP A 107 43.02 -0.50 -18.87
C ASP A 107 41.57 -0.84 -18.49
N LEU A 108 40.78 0.18 -18.14
CA LEU A 108 39.42 0.06 -17.64
C LEU A 108 38.47 0.73 -18.62
N ASN A 109 37.55 -0.03 -19.20
CA ASN A 109 36.42 0.53 -19.93
C ASN A 109 35.20 0.60 -19.01
N PHE A 110 34.69 1.80 -18.72
CA PHE A 110 33.62 1.99 -17.74
C PHE A 110 32.34 1.21 -18.11
N ASN A 111 32.02 1.08 -19.39
CA ASN A 111 30.86 0.32 -19.85
C ASN A 111 31.05 -1.22 -19.79
N LYS A 112 32.29 -1.72 -19.79
CA LYS A 112 32.57 -3.17 -19.75
C LYS A 112 32.98 -3.70 -18.38
N ALA A 113 33.40 -2.83 -17.46
CA ALA A 113 34.04 -3.22 -16.22
C ALA A 113 33.07 -3.75 -15.16
N ASP A 114 32.39 -2.85 -14.45
CA ASP A 114 31.46 -3.18 -13.38
C ASP A 114 30.08 -2.60 -13.71
N ALA A 115 29.01 -3.33 -13.41
CA ALA A 115 27.64 -2.85 -13.58
C ALA A 115 27.38 -1.56 -12.79
N LYS A 116 28.09 -1.34 -11.68
CA LYS A 116 27.99 -0.15 -10.84
C LYS A 116 28.36 1.15 -11.55
N PHE A 117 29.19 1.11 -12.59
CA PHE A 117 29.48 2.29 -13.43
C PHE A 117 28.32 2.67 -14.36
N LYS A 118 27.31 1.81 -14.50
CA LYS A 118 26.16 2.03 -15.40
C LYS A 118 24.97 2.69 -14.71
N TYR A 119 25.04 2.94 -13.41
CA TYR A 119 23.94 3.51 -12.61
C TYR A 119 23.82 5.04 -12.73
N GLY A 120 23.91 5.56 -13.96
CA GLY A 120 23.86 7.00 -14.26
C GLY A 120 25.21 7.71 -14.18
N THR A 121 25.17 9.04 -14.33
CA THR A 121 26.36 9.91 -14.22
C THR A 121 26.72 10.15 -12.77
N ARG A 122 27.96 9.87 -12.39
CA ARG A 122 28.41 9.92 -10.98
C ARG A 122 29.85 10.37 -10.84
N LYS A 123 30.17 10.89 -9.66
CA LYS A 123 31.53 11.25 -9.25
C LYS A 123 32.13 10.13 -8.39
N TYR A 124 33.34 9.70 -8.74
CA TYR A 124 34.08 8.67 -8.04
C TYR A 124 35.39 9.25 -7.47
N ALA A 125 35.64 9.03 -6.19
CA ALA A 125 36.96 9.23 -5.60
C ALA A 125 37.85 8.04 -5.96
N MET A 126 39.03 8.32 -6.54
CA MET A 126 40.00 7.30 -6.93
C MET A 126 41.10 7.20 -5.89
N THR A 127 41.27 6.01 -5.32
CA THR A 127 42.35 5.71 -4.38
C THR A 127 43.18 4.54 -4.87
N PHE A 128 44.47 4.76 -5.07
CA PHE A 128 45.44 3.72 -5.39
C PHE A 128 45.95 3.08 -4.11
N LEU A 129 45.88 1.75 -4.06
CA LEU A 129 46.30 0.92 -2.93
C LEU A 129 47.34 -0.09 -3.41
N VAL A 130 48.47 -0.17 -2.70
CA VAL A 130 49.50 -1.21 -2.89
C VAL A 130 49.83 -1.84 -1.55
N GLY A 131 49.88 -3.17 -1.52
CA GLY A 131 50.19 -3.93 -0.32
C GLY A 131 50.85 -5.28 -0.63
N GLY A 132 51.55 -5.81 0.36
CA GLY A 132 52.19 -7.12 0.30
C GLY A 132 52.55 -7.63 1.70
N PRO A 133 52.79 -8.94 1.87
CA PRO A 133 52.95 -9.56 3.18
C PRO A 133 54.24 -9.21 3.92
N LYS A 134 55.21 -8.60 3.23
CA LYS A 134 56.57 -8.38 3.73
C LYS A 134 56.91 -6.91 3.99
N ILE A 135 56.09 -5.99 3.45
CA ILE A 135 56.17 -4.56 3.73
C ILE A 135 55.02 -4.23 4.68
N GLU A 136 55.37 -3.70 5.85
CA GLU A 136 54.41 -3.44 6.93
C GLU A 136 53.47 -2.27 6.61
N GLU A 137 53.96 -1.21 5.97
CA GLU A 137 53.15 -0.04 5.63
C GLU A 137 52.56 -0.13 4.22
N PRO A 138 51.22 -0.27 4.07
CA PRO A 138 50.59 -0.25 2.76
C PRO A 138 50.62 1.16 2.16
N TYR A 139 50.82 1.23 0.85
CA TYR A 139 50.76 2.50 0.13
C TYR A 139 49.32 2.86 -0.17
N LYS A 140 48.87 4.00 0.34
CA LYS A 140 47.55 4.57 0.06
C LYS A 140 47.72 5.97 -0.54
N TYR A 141 47.20 6.16 -1.74
CA TYR A 141 47.30 7.43 -2.44
C TYR A 141 46.00 7.80 -3.13
N THR A 142 45.41 8.94 -2.74
CA THR A 142 44.23 9.50 -3.38
C THR A 142 44.63 10.20 -4.68
N LEU A 143 44.27 9.60 -5.81
CA LEU A 143 44.62 10.09 -7.14
C LEU A 143 43.79 11.31 -7.56
N GLY A 144 42.61 11.49 -6.96
CA GLY A 144 41.68 12.58 -7.27
C GLY A 144 40.26 12.08 -7.52
N ASN A 145 39.42 12.95 -8.09
CA ASN A 145 38.03 12.64 -8.40
C ASN A 145 37.83 12.53 -9.92
N ILE A 146 37.00 11.59 -10.34
CA ILE A 146 36.58 11.44 -11.73
C ILE A 146 35.05 11.43 -11.83
N GLU A 147 34.50 12.27 -12.70
CA GLU A 147 33.11 12.23 -13.09
C GLU A 147 32.94 11.34 -14.31
N VAL A 148 32.21 10.23 -14.15
CA VAL A 148 31.92 9.29 -15.22
C VAL A 148 30.48 9.52 -15.67
N LYS A 149 30.30 9.94 -16.93
CA LYS A 149 28.97 10.08 -17.54
C LYS A 149 28.40 8.70 -17.86
N GLY A 150 27.19 8.45 -17.38
CA GLY A 150 26.51 7.17 -17.59
C GLY A 150 26.12 6.94 -19.05
N PRO A 151 25.80 5.71 -19.45
CA PRO A 151 25.29 5.43 -20.79
C PRO A 151 23.92 6.11 -20.99
N SER A 152 23.53 6.34 -22.25
CA SER A 152 22.25 6.98 -22.60
C SER A 152 21.02 6.28 -22.00
N ASN A 153 21.11 4.98 -21.73
CA ASN A 153 20.11 4.23 -20.99
C ASN A 153 20.77 3.65 -19.72
N PRO A 154 20.69 4.34 -18.58
CA PRO A 154 21.33 3.91 -17.34
C PRO A 154 20.70 2.61 -16.83
N ALA A 155 21.52 1.73 -16.27
CA ALA A 155 21.04 0.49 -15.67
C ALA A 155 20.24 0.80 -14.38
N THR A 156 19.15 0.08 -14.18
CA THR A 156 18.39 0.15 -12.91
C THR A 156 19.23 -0.44 -11.79
N ARG A 157 19.51 0.39 -10.79
CA ARG A 157 20.18 -0.04 -9.57
C ARG A 157 19.23 -0.92 -8.74
N PRO A 158 19.68 -2.06 -8.18
CA PRO A 158 18.87 -2.79 -7.21
C PRO A 158 18.59 -1.90 -6.00
N ALA A 159 17.33 -1.83 -5.57
CA ALA A 159 16.94 -1.12 -4.36
C ALA A 159 17.71 -1.73 -3.18
N ARG A 160 18.38 -0.88 -2.39
CA ARG A 160 18.95 -1.34 -1.13
C ARG A 160 17.77 -1.77 -0.25
N LEU A 161 17.81 -3.00 0.25
CA LEU A 161 16.86 -3.47 1.25
C LEU A 161 17.02 -2.58 2.49
N HIS A 162 16.17 -1.58 2.61
CA HIS A 162 16.07 -0.74 3.79
C HIS A 162 15.09 -1.42 4.74
N TYR A 163 15.61 -2.03 5.80
CA TYR A 163 14.80 -2.49 6.92
C TYR A 163 14.36 -1.27 7.74
N GLN A 164 13.40 -0.51 7.21
CA GLN A 164 12.77 0.61 7.88
C GLN A 164 11.29 0.31 8.08
N ALA A 165 10.71 0.87 9.14
CA ALA A 165 9.26 0.79 9.36
C ALA A 165 8.52 1.39 8.16
N GLN A 166 7.59 0.63 7.59
CA GLN A 166 6.73 1.11 6.52
C GLN A 166 5.71 2.12 7.07
N PRO A 167 5.25 3.08 6.25
CA PRO A 167 4.18 3.96 6.65
C PRO A 167 2.91 3.17 6.98
N GLU A 168 2.18 3.62 8.00
CA GLU A 168 0.91 3.02 8.41
C GLU A 168 -0.15 3.20 7.32
N ILE A 169 -0.95 2.16 7.07
CA ILE A 169 -2.00 2.15 6.05
C ILE A 169 -3.35 2.39 6.74
N HIS A 170 -4.00 3.53 6.45
CA HIS A 170 -5.34 3.82 6.93
C HIS A 170 -6.42 3.40 5.92
N HIS A 171 -7.37 2.58 6.36
CA HIS A 171 -8.53 2.23 5.55
C HIS A 171 -9.48 3.43 5.45
N GLN A 172 -9.75 3.91 4.23
CA GLN A 172 -10.74 4.95 3.99
C GLN A 172 -12.12 4.31 3.80
N PHE A 173 -13.01 4.55 4.77
CA PHE A 173 -14.41 4.16 4.65
C PHE A 173 -15.11 4.97 3.56
N ARG A 174 -16.17 4.38 3.00
CA ARG A 174 -17.03 5.11 2.07
C ARG A 174 -17.69 6.28 2.81
N PRO A 175 -17.78 7.47 2.18
CA PRO A 175 -18.50 8.59 2.78
C PRO A 175 -20.00 8.25 2.90
N ASP A 176 -20.63 8.78 3.93
CA ASP A 176 -22.08 8.64 4.13
C ASP A 176 -22.85 9.25 2.95
N GLN A 177 -23.98 8.62 2.60
CA GLN A 177 -24.84 9.11 1.53
C GLN A 177 -25.51 10.42 1.96
N LYS A 178 -25.52 11.40 1.05
CA LYS A 178 -26.15 12.70 1.30
C LYS A 178 -27.68 12.55 1.39
N LEU A 179 -28.24 12.80 2.56
CA LEU A 179 -29.69 12.81 2.78
C LEU A 179 -30.33 14.12 2.29
N ILE A 180 -31.61 14.05 1.91
CA ILE A 180 -32.41 15.22 1.51
C ILE A 180 -32.82 16.01 2.76
N ASN A 181 -33.07 17.32 2.59
CA ASN A 181 -33.60 18.18 3.65
C ASN A 181 -34.97 17.67 4.18
N THR A 182 -35.05 17.47 5.49
CA THR A 182 -36.25 17.01 6.21
C THR A 182 -37.49 17.86 5.94
N ALA A 183 -37.33 19.18 5.74
CA ALA A 183 -38.47 20.07 5.44
C ALA A 183 -39.13 19.75 4.10
N ILE A 184 -38.33 19.42 3.08
CA ILE A 184 -38.83 19.05 1.75
C ILE A 184 -39.52 17.69 1.83
N SER A 185 -38.90 16.72 2.51
CA SER A 185 -39.50 15.39 2.72
C SER A 185 -40.85 15.48 3.45
N GLY A 186 -40.94 16.32 4.49
CA GLY A 186 -42.17 16.58 5.24
C GLY A 186 -43.28 17.16 4.35
N LEU A 187 -42.97 18.16 3.52
CA LEU A 187 -43.94 18.77 2.61
C LEU A 187 -44.56 17.73 1.65
N PHE A 188 -43.73 16.89 1.02
CA PHE A 188 -44.23 15.85 0.13
C PHE A 188 -45.03 14.77 0.87
N THR A 189 -44.68 14.46 2.12
CA THR A 189 -45.47 13.53 2.95
C THR A 189 -46.89 14.09 3.19
N PHE A 190 -47.02 15.38 3.52
CA PHE A 190 -48.34 16.03 3.62
C PHE A 190 -49.10 16.06 2.30
N LEU A 191 -48.40 16.28 1.18
CA LEU A 191 -49.00 16.26 -0.14
C LEU A 191 -49.60 14.88 -0.47
N VAL A 192 -48.93 13.78 -0.10
CA VAL A 192 -49.42 12.40 -0.28
C VAL A 192 -50.63 12.11 0.62
N LEU A 193 -50.73 12.72 1.80
CA LEU A 193 -51.89 12.58 2.70
C LEU A 193 -53.09 13.42 2.27
N THR A 194 -52.89 14.45 1.44
CA THR A 194 -53.95 15.40 1.04
C THR A 194 -55.14 14.74 0.33
N PRO A 195 -54.97 13.80 -0.63
CA PRO A 195 -56.09 13.12 -1.26
C PRO A 195 -56.99 12.36 -0.27
N PHE A 196 -56.43 11.79 0.80
CA PHE A 196 -57.20 11.12 1.84
C PHE A 196 -58.05 12.12 2.63
N ALA A 197 -57.49 13.28 2.99
CA ALA A 197 -58.25 14.34 3.65
C ALA A 197 -59.42 14.83 2.77
N VAL A 198 -59.16 15.02 1.48
CA VAL A 198 -60.19 15.39 0.49
C VAL A 198 -61.28 14.31 0.41
N LEU A 199 -60.92 13.02 0.36
CA LEU A 199 -61.87 11.91 0.37
C LEU A 199 -62.80 11.95 1.59
N PHE A 200 -62.25 12.15 2.79
CA PHE A 200 -63.05 12.23 4.01
C PHE A 200 -63.98 13.45 4.03
N LEU A 201 -63.54 14.60 3.49
CA LEU A 201 -64.39 15.79 3.32
C LEU A 201 -65.53 15.56 2.32
N PHE A 202 -65.30 14.79 1.25
CA PHE A 202 -66.38 14.44 0.33
C PHE A 202 -67.37 13.48 0.97
N TRP A 203 -66.90 12.48 1.72
CA TRP A 203 -67.78 11.56 2.44
C TRP A 203 -68.63 12.26 3.51
N SER A 204 -68.14 13.32 4.15
CA SER A 204 -68.95 14.08 5.12
C SER A 204 -70.00 14.97 4.47
N LYS A 205 -69.80 15.37 3.20
CA LYS A 205 -70.77 16.16 2.42
C LYS A 205 -71.79 15.30 1.68
N LEU A 206 -71.45 14.04 1.40
CA LEU A 206 -72.41 13.07 0.90
C LEU A 206 -73.25 12.61 2.08
N ASP A 207 -74.58 12.73 1.99
CA ASP A 207 -75.51 12.17 2.98
C ASP A 207 -75.50 10.64 2.91
N ILE A 208 -74.39 10.03 3.35
CA ILE A 208 -74.20 8.59 3.40
C ILE A 208 -75.17 8.04 4.45
N LYS A 209 -76.25 7.43 3.96
CA LYS A 209 -77.25 6.79 4.82
C LYS A 209 -76.67 5.51 5.43
N PHE A 210 -76.37 5.55 6.73
CA PHE A 210 -75.96 4.38 7.53
C PHE A 210 -77.12 3.43 7.87
N GLU A 211 -78.27 3.53 7.20
CA GLU A 211 -79.43 2.65 7.39
C GLU A 211 -79.08 1.14 7.38
N PRO A 212 -78.16 0.63 6.53
CA PRO A 212 -77.77 -0.79 6.56
C PRO A 212 -77.01 -1.18 7.83
N LEU A 213 -76.22 -0.25 8.39
CA LEU A 213 -75.45 -0.43 9.62
C LEU A 213 -76.40 -0.45 10.83
N GLN A 214 -77.33 0.50 10.89
CA GLN A 214 -78.32 0.59 11.96
C GLN A 214 -79.25 -0.62 12.01
N ALA A 215 -79.64 -1.16 10.84
CA ALA A 215 -80.40 -2.40 10.75
C ALA A 215 -79.59 -3.64 11.19
N MET A 216 -78.26 -3.60 11.10
CA MET A 216 -77.38 -4.69 11.56
C MET A 216 -77.31 -4.72 13.10
N THR A 217 -77.41 -3.55 13.73
CA THR A 217 -77.46 -3.39 15.19
C THR A 217 -78.75 -3.94 15.84
N SER A 218 -79.84 -4.08 15.08
CA SER A 218 -81.15 -4.49 15.62
C SER A 218 -81.23 -5.95 16.06
N LYS A 219 -80.31 -6.82 15.59
CA LYS A 219 -80.25 -8.23 15.99
C LYS A 219 -78.93 -8.49 16.71
N PRO A 220 -78.94 -9.00 17.96
CA PRO A 220 -77.72 -9.16 18.75
C PRO A 220 -76.72 -10.13 18.12
N PHE A 221 -77.19 -11.20 17.47
CA PHE A 221 -76.32 -12.16 16.78
C PHE A 221 -75.63 -11.58 15.53
N ASP A 222 -76.33 -10.76 14.74
CA ASP A 222 -75.75 -10.11 13.55
C ASP A 222 -74.72 -9.05 13.96
N LEU A 223 -74.99 -8.32 15.05
CA LEU A 223 -74.09 -7.32 15.61
C LEU A 223 -72.77 -7.95 16.07
N ILE A 224 -72.83 -9.05 16.83
CA ILE A 224 -71.63 -9.73 17.33
C ILE A 224 -70.74 -10.19 16.17
N ASN A 225 -71.33 -10.81 15.14
CA ASN A 225 -70.58 -11.24 13.96
C ASN A 225 -70.01 -10.06 13.16
N ALA A 226 -70.72 -8.93 13.08
CA ALA A 226 -70.23 -7.72 12.43
C ALA A 226 -69.03 -7.12 13.15
N VAL A 227 -69.09 -7.00 14.48
CA VAL A 227 -67.97 -6.50 15.30
C VAL A 227 -66.76 -7.41 15.18
N ILE A 228 -66.96 -8.74 15.24
CA ILE A 228 -65.87 -9.70 15.05
C ILE A 228 -65.28 -9.60 13.64
N PHE A 229 -66.11 -9.43 12.60
CA PHE A 229 -65.64 -9.32 11.23
C PHE A 229 -64.81 -8.05 11.00
N PHE A 230 -65.34 -6.86 11.32
CA PHE A 230 -64.59 -5.61 11.18
C PHE A 230 -63.39 -5.54 12.13
N GLY A 231 -63.52 -6.12 13.34
CA GLY A 231 -62.41 -6.26 14.28
C GLY A 231 -61.30 -7.16 13.74
N SER A 232 -61.64 -8.25 13.05
CA SER A 232 -60.66 -9.14 12.42
C SER A 232 -59.95 -8.47 11.24
N ILE A 233 -60.65 -7.67 10.43
CA ILE A 233 -60.04 -6.85 9.37
C ILE A 233 -59.08 -5.80 9.96
N ALA A 234 -59.53 -5.04 10.96
CA ALA A 234 -58.67 -4.07 11.65
C ALA A 234 -57.46 -4.73 12.31
N GLY A 235 -57.65 -5.93 12.88
CA GLY A 235 -56.57 -6.76 13.43
C GLY A 235 -55.57 -7.20 12.38
N ILE A 236 -56.02 -7.59 11.18
CA ILE A 236 -55.15 -7.94 10.06
C ILE A 236 -54.29 -6.74 9.63
N GLU A 237 -54.88 -5.55 9.49
CA GLU A 237 -54.14 -4.31 9.20
C GLU A 237 -53.12 -3.98 10.30
N PHE A 238 -53.50 -4.18 11.57
CA PHE A 238 -52.59 -3.99 12.70
C PHE A 238 -51.41 -4.98 12.67
N VAL A 239 -51.64 -6.23 12.26
CA VAL A 239 -50.59 -7.23 12.07
C VAL A 239 -49.64 -6.79 10.95
N PHE A 240 -50.14 -6.24 9.84
CA PHE A 240 -49.29 -5.69 8.79
C PHE A 240 -48.48 -4.47 9.25
N TYR A 241 -49.09 -3.57 10.02
CA TYR A 241 -48.37 -2.46 10.64
C TYR A 241 -47.28 -2.92 11.61
N SER A 242 -47.58 -3.95 12.42
CA SER A 242 -46.61 -4.53 13.37
C SER A 242 -45.45 -5.21 12.64
N TYR A 243 -45.72 -5.90 11.53
CA TYR A 243 -44.71 -6.46 10.64
C TYR A 243 -43.79 -5.37 10.05
N TRP A 244 -44.37 -4.25 9.61
CA TRP A 244 -43.61 -3.14 9.05
C TRP A 244 -42.69 -2.45 10.07
N THR A 245 -43.08 -2.46 11.35
CA THR A 245 -42.34 -1.73 12.41
C THR A 245 -41.31 -2.59 13.15
N HIS A 246 -41.66 -3.80 13.58
CA HIS A 246 -40.79 -4.55 14.52
C HIS A 246 -40.96 -6.08 14.57
N VAL A 247 -42.01 -6.66 14.00
CA VAL A 247 -42.29 -8.11 14.13
C VAL A 247 -41.69 -8.91 12.97
N THR A 248 -41.14 -10.10 13.26
CA THR A 248 -40.61 -11.02 12.25
C THR A 248 -41.70 -11.77 11.49
N LEU A 249 -41.35 -12.39 10.36
CA LEU A 249 -42.33 -12.99 9.43
C LEU A 249 -43.13 -14.15 10.03
N PHE A 250 -42.51 -15.07 10.78
CA PHE A 250 -43.19 -16.28 11.26
C PHE A 250 -44.32 -16.02 12.27
N PRO A 251 -44.13 -15.18 13.31
CA PRO A 251 -45.24 -14.77 14.18
C PRO A 251 -46.37 -14.07 13.43
N VAL A 252 -46.03 -13.21 12.46
CA VAL A 252 -46.99 -12.52 11.61
C VAL A 252 -47.82 -13.51 10.80
N LEU A 253 -47.19 -14.53 10.22
CA LEU A 253 -47.89 -15.55 9.43
C LEU A 253 -48.86 -16.38 10.29
N GLN A 254 -48.47 -16.71 11.53
CA GLN A 254 -49.34 -17.39 12.49
C GLN A 254 -50.54 -16.53 12.91
N ALA A 255 -50.29 -15.27 13.28
CA ALA A 255 -51.34 -14.32 13.66
C ALA A 255 -52.29 -14.03 12.50
N LEU A 256 -51.74 -13.80 11.30
CA LEU A 256 -52.49 -13.58 10.06
C LEU A 256 -53.33 -14.82 9.72
N GLY A 257 -52.77 -16.03 9.83
CA GLY A 257 -53.49 -17.28 9.62
C GLY A 257 -54.69 -17.42 10.54
N GLY A 258 -54.50 -17.19 11.85
CA GLY A 258 -55.59 -17.24 12.83
C GLY A 258 -56.68 -16.18 12.57
N LEU A 259 -56.28 -14.92 12.39
CA LEU A 259 -57.21 -13.82 12.11
C LEU A 259 -57.95 -13.99 10.78
N SER A 260 -57.31 -14.56 9.76
CA SER A 260 -57.92 -14.84 8.46
C SER A 260 -59.04 -15.88 8.56
N VAL A 261 -58.88 -16.92 9.38
CA VAL A 261 -59.93 -17.91 9.63
C VAL A 261 -61.13 -17.26 10.34
N VAL A 262 -60.86 -16.43 11.35
CA VAL A 262 -61.91 -15.68 12.07
C VAL A 262 -62.65 -14.72 11.13
N ALA A 263 -61.91 -13.98 10.30
CA ALA A 263 -62.46 -13.08 9.29
C ALA A 263 -63.32 -13.82 8.25
N PHE A 264 -62.87 -15.00 7.82
CA PHE A 264 -63.60 -15.82 6.85
C PHE A 264 -64.94 -16.30 7.39
N ILE A 265 -64.97 -16.84 8.62
CA ILE A 265 -66.20 -17.37 9.23
C ILE A 265 -67.17 -16.24 9.54
N SER A 266 -66.72 -15.20 10.25
CA SER A 266 -67.57 -14.06 10.62
C SER A 266 -68.06 -13.29 9.38
N GLY A 267 -67.20 -13.10 8.39
CA GLY A 267 -67.53 -12.47 7.11
C GLY A 267 -68.62 -13.23 6.37
N ARG A 268 -68.54 -14.55 6.29
CA ARG A 268 -69.59 -15.37 5.67
C ARG A 268 -70.96 -15.09 6.30
N TYR A 269 -71.05 -15.02 7.62
CA TYR A 269 -72.31 -14.71 8.31
C TYR A 269 -72.81 -13.29 8.03
N VAL A 270 -71.93 -12.29 8.13
CA VAL A 270 -72.27 -10.87 7.90
C VAL A 270 -72.74 -10.65 6.46
N LEU A 271 -72.01 -11.16 5.47
CA LEU A 271 -72.37 -11.02 4.06
C LEU A 271 -73.67 -11.76 3.73
N SER A 272 -73.88 -12.95 4.30
CA SER A 272 -75.13 -13.70 4.11
C SER A 272 -76.33 -12.96 4.71
N ALA A 273 -76.17 -12.36 5.90
CA ALA A 273 -77.20 -11.54 6.52
C ALA A 273 -77.56 -10.33 5.66
N VAL A 274 -76.57 -9.66 5.06
CA VAL A 274 -76.80 -8.56 4.11
C VAL A 274 -77.54 -9.05 2.86
N GLN A 275 -77.18 -10.21 2.30
CA GLN A 275 -77.85 -10.79 1.14
C GLN A 275 -79.32 -11.12 1.42
N ILE A 276 -79.62 -11.78 2.54
CA ILE A 276 -81.00 -12.13 2.92
C ILE A 276 -81.86 -10.87 3.04
N ARG A 277 -81.31 -9.80 3.63
CA ARG A 277 -82.03 -8.51 3.76
C ARG A 277 -82.29 -7.84 2.41
N ARG A 278 -81.34 -7.93 1.46
CA ARG A 278 -81.55 -7.43 0.09
C ARG A 278 -82.72 -8.16 -0.57
N LEU A 279 -82.76 -9.49 -0.44
CA LEU A 279 -83.85 -10.32 -0.97
C LEU A 279 -85.21 -10.01 -0.32
N GLN A 280 -85.24 -9.77 0.99
CA GLN A 280 -86.46 -9.38 1.70
C GLN A 280 -86.97 -7.99 1.28
N ARG A 281 -86.07 -7.03 1.04
CA ARG A 281 -86.45 -5.69 0.53
C ARG A 281 -87.05 -5.76 -0.87
N THR A 282 -86.45 -6.54 -1.78
CA THR A 282 -87.00 -6.72 -3.13
C THR A 282 -88.32 -7.46 -3.13
N ALA A 283 -88.46 -8.54 -2.34
CA ALA A 283 -89.72 -9.27 -2.20
C ALA A 283 -90.84 -8.43 -1.54
N GLY A 284 -90.50 -7.62 -0.54
CA GLY A 284 -91.43 -6.69 0.11
C GLY A 284 -91.89 -5.56 -0.81
N SER A 285 -91.01 -5.07 -1.70
CA SER A 285 -91.37 -4.11 -2.74
C SER A 285 -92.34 -4.72 -3.76
N ALA A 286 -92.07 -5.95 -4.21
CA ALA A 286 -92.94 -6.66 -5.17
C ALA A 286 -94.34 -6.97 -4.60
N LYS A 287 -94.45 -7.25 -3.30
CA LYS A 287 -95.74 -7.51 -2.63
C LYS A 287 -96.56 -6.23 -2.38
N LYS A 288 -95.93 -5.05 -2.42
CA LYS A 288 -96.60 -3.75 -2.20
C LYS A 288 -97.19 -3.16 -3.48
N GLU A 289 -96.78 -3.67 -4.65
CA GLU A 289 -97.30 -3.28 -5.97
C GLU A 289 -98.42 -4.20 -6.51
N LEU A 290 -98.77 -5.26 -5.77
CA LEU A 290 -99.94 -6.13 -5.97
C LEU A 290 -101.05 -5.75 -4.99
#